data_AF-A0A518GYX6-F1
#
_entry.id   AF-A0A518GYX6-F1
#
_cell.length_a   1.000
_cell.length_b   1.000
_cell.length_c   1.000
_cell.angle_alpha   90.00
_cell.angle_beta   90.00
_cell.angle_gamma   90.00
#
_symmetry.space_group_name_H-M   'P 1'
#
loop_
_entity.id
_entity.type
_entity.pdbx_description
1 polymer ?
#
loop_
_entity_poly.entity_id
_entity_poly.type
_entity_poly.pdbx_seq_one_letter_code
_entity_poly.pdbx_strand_id
1 'polypeptide(L)'
;MAVSAARLNANRRNSKKSTGPVTQAGKDRIRLNAWKHGFRAESDAVGPEEAEAVAARREQWAGAFPTSPDDEYGRWLVEKLLLASVRIDRCQDHQRAQARYEADRAASCWVVDREAEAAALGGRLSSDPDRVVSRLCQSGAGLDWLLARWNGLADRLDDEAGWDDAQRRLCLDLMQTPDEFREADRVMLARLTVDDLRYLVRDHVSGLEALKESTALLDESSRALAEIGLPTAEHSHLRRLRGHESALWRRFRSLEASYKAARARDPDRLDDDPESQDDPIGDLMAYARMVERGEEPEPAPPADLPVALEGPPDPRPDRSARRSSPALAREVDLVLDDESDAVPVPSAPVPSFATAARSGLAEPQVFMNRRARRALKKAKAGRRS
;
A
#
# COMPACT_ATOMS: atom_id res chain seq x y z
N MET A 1 -2.64 -27.55 1.08
CA MET A 1 -2.19 -26.99 -0.22
C MET A 1 -0.68 -27.20 -0.34
N ALA A 2 -0.23 -28.11 -1.20
CA ALA A 2 1.20 -28.40 -1.37
C ALA A 2 1.91 -27.27 -2.13
N VAL A 3 2.99 -26.74 -1.56
CA VAL A 3 3.80 -25.67 -2.16
C VAL A 3 4.68 -26.28 -3.26
N SER A 4 4.70 -25.69 -4.46
CA SER A 4 5.50 -26.21 -5.58
C SER A 4 7.00 -26.22 -5.28
N ALA A 5 7.73 -27.18 -5.84
CA ALA A 5 9.18 -27.32 -5.66
C ALA A 5 9.96 -26.06 -6.09
N ALA A 6 9.49 -25.37 -7.13
CA ALA A 6 10.05 -24.09 -7.57
C ALA A 6 9.92 -23.00 -6.50
N ARG A 7 8.75 -22.90 -5.85
CA ARG A 7 8.49 -21.93 -4.79
C ARG A 7 9.29 -22.24 -3.51
N LEU A 8 9.49 -23.52 -3.19
CA LEU A 8 10.37 -23.95 -2.09
C LEU A 8 11.84 -23.57 -2.33
N ASN A 9 12.35 -23.79 -3.54
CA ASN A 9 13.73 -23.43 -3.89
C ASN A 9 13.95 -21.92 -3.96
N ALA A 10 12.97 -21.16 -4.44
CA ALA A 10 12.99 -19.70 -4.38
C ALA A 10 12.98 -19.20 -2.92
N ASN A 11 12.11 -19.75 -2.08
CA ASN A 11 12.05 -19.43 -0.65
C ASN A 11 13.38 -19.75 0.07
N ARG A 12 14.04 -20.89 -0.24
CA ARG A 12 15.36 -21.24 0.32
C ARG A 12 16.48 -20.31 -0.14
N ARG A 13 16.44 -19.80 -1.38
CA ARG A 13 17.45 -18.83 -1.86
C ARG A 13 17.20 -17.45 -1.24
N ASN A 14 15.93 -17.04 -1.14
CA ASN A 14 15.55 -15.78 -0.52
C ASN A 14 15.82 -15.78 0.98
N SER A 15 15.60 -16.90 1.68
CA SER A 15 15.90 -17.01 3.11
C SER A 15 17.39 -16.83 3.41
N LYS A 16 18.29 -17.23 2.51
CA LYS A 16 19.74 -16.99 2.65
C LYS A 16 20.15 -15.52 2.44
N LYS A 17 19.30 -14.71 1.79
CA LYS A 17 19.54 -13.27 1.53
C LYS A 17 18.74 -12.34 2.45
N SER A 18 17.67 -12.84 3.06
CA SER A 18 16.67 -12.06 3.79
C SER A 18 16.42 -12.61 5.21
N THR A 19 17.44 -13.19 5.85
CA THR A 19 17.40 -13.29 7.31
C THR A 19 17.44 -11.88 7.87
N GLY A 20 16.38 -11.45 8.57
CA GLY A 20 16.39 -10.20 9.32
C GLY A 20 17.63 -10.10 10.23
N PRO A 21 17.92 -8.91 10.79
CA PRO A 21 19.17 -8.67 11.49
C PRO A 21 19.36 -9.65 12.66
N VAL A 22 20.44 -10.40 12.57
CA VAL A 22 20.84 -11.39 13.59
C VAL A 22 21.67 -10.74 14.70
N THR A 23 22.31 -9.61 14.42
CA THR A 23 23.14 -8.86 15.36
C THR A 23 22.29 -7.91 16.21
N GLN A 24 22.72 -7.66 17.44
CA GLN A 24 22.06 -6.70 18.34
C GLN A 24 22.04 -5.29 17.73
N ALA A 25 23.17 -4.83 17.17
CA ALA A 25 23.26 -3.56 16.44
C ALA A 25 22.31 -3.50 15.23
N GLY A 26 22.13 -4.60 14.49
CA GLY A 26 21.18 -4.67 13.39
C GLY A 26 19.72 -4.63 13.88
N LYS A 27 19.40 -5.28 15.01
CA LYS A 27 18.08 -5.22 15.65
C LYS A 27 17.79 -3.82 16.18
N ASP A 28 18.77 -3.16 16.78
CA ASP A 28 18.63 -1.79 17.29
C ASP A 28 18.48 -0.79 16.14
N ARG A 29 19.18 -0.99 15.01
CA ARG A 29 18.96 -0.21 13.78
C ARG A 29 17.55 -0.39 13.21
N ILE A 30 17.00 -1.62 13.22
CA ILE A 30 15.61 -1.85 12.80
C ILE A 30 14.60 -1.31 13.82
N ARG A 31 14.89 -1.34 15.12
CA ARG A 31 14.07 -0.70 16.16
C ARG A 31 13.98 0.81 15.95
N LEU A 32 15.06 1.45 15.50
CA LEU A 32 15.03 2.86 15.14
C LEU A 32 14.14 3.15 13.93
N ASN A 33 13.97 2.22 12.98
CA ASN A 33 12.98 2.38 11.89
C ASN A 33 11.54 2.30 12.41
N ALA A 34 11.28 1.49 13.44
CA ALA A 34 9.98 1.48 14.13
C ALA A 34 9.70 2.79 14.86
N TRP A 35 10.74 3.48 15.34
CA TRP A 35 10.66 4.84 15.89
C TRP A 35 10.47 5.92 14.81
N LYS A 36 11.20 5.85 13.69
CA LYS A 36 11.07 6.80 12.56
C LYS A 36 9.65 6.86 12.00
N HIS A 37 8.97 5.72 11.93
CA HIS A 37 7.62 5.65 11.40
C HIS A 37 6.54 5.60 12.49
N GLY A 38 6.86 5.28 13.76
CA GLY A 38 5.92 5.21 14.89
C GLY A 38 4.85 4.10 14.82
N PHE A 39 4.53 3.59 13.63
CA PHE A 39 3.39 2.70 13.40
C PHE A 39 3.54 1.27 13.96
N ARG A 40 4.76 0.84 14.30
CA ARG A 40 5.06 -0.51 14.82
C ARG A 40 5.77 -0.53 16.17
N ALA A 41 5.94 0.60 16.84
CA ALA A 41 6.60 0.61 18.14
C ALA A 41 5.77 -0.21 19.15
N GLU A 42 6.30 -1.38 19.55
CA GLU A 42 5.80 -2.16 20.70
C GLU A 42 6.11 -1.46 22.03
N SER A 43 7.09 -0.54 22.04
CA SER A 43 7.44 0.26 23.20
C SER A 43 6.37 1.31 23.49
N ASP A 44 6.04 1.46 24.76
CA ASP A 44 5.28 2.57 25.36
C ASP A 44 5.99 3.93 25.28
N ALA A 45 7.04 4.02 24.44
CA ALA A 45 7.66 5.27 24.08
C ALA A 45 6.71 6.04 23.15
N VAL A 46 5.82 6.79 23.79
CA VAL A 46 4.92 7.76 23.19
C VAL A 46 5.70 9.07 23.08
N GLY A 47 5.89 9.59 21.86
CA GLY A 47 6.48 10.94 21.67
C GLY A 47 5.56 12.02 22.26
N PRO A 48 6.06 13.24 22.55
CA PRO A 48 5.27 14.28 23.23
C PRO A 48 3.94 14.59 22.51
N GLU A 49 3.95 14.70 21.18
CA GLU A 49 2.74 14.91 20.37
C GLU A 49 1.75 13.73 20.44
N GLU A 50 2.25 12.50 20.49
CA GLU A 50 1.40 11.31 20.61
C GLU A 50 0.79 11.22 22.02
N ALA A 51 1.52 11.68 23.04
CA ALA A 51 1.06 11.69 24.42
C ALA A 51 -0.04 12.73 24.61
N GLU A 52 0.13 13.91 24.02
CA GLU A 52 -0.89 14.95 24.00
C GLU A 52 -2.15 14.49 23.25
N ALA A 53 -1.99 13.87 22.08
CA ALA A 53 -3.12 13.32 21.33
C ALA A 53 -3.86 12.21 22.09
N VAL A 54 -3.14 11.36 22.83
CA VAL A 54 -3.73 10.32 23.69
C VAL A 54 -4.46 10.95 24.89
N ALA A 55 -3.89 11.98 25.52
CA ALA A 55 -4.53 12.71 26.62
C ALA A 55 -5.82 13.42 26.16
N ALA A 56 -5.80 14.08 25.00
CA ALA A 56 -6.99 14.68 24.40
C ALA A 56 -8.05 13.61 24.06
N ARG A 57 -7.63 12.46 23.51
CA ARG A 57 -8.54 11.34 23.22
C ARG A 57 -9.14 10.76 24.50
N ARG A 58 -8.36 10.67 25.58
CA ARG A 58 -8.81 10.21 26.90
C ARG A 58 -9.95 11.08 27.42
N GLU A 59 -9.78 12.40 27.37
CA GLU A 59 -10.82 13.35 27.77
C GLU A 59 -12.07 13.19 26.88
N GLN A 60 -11.89 13.15 25.56
CA GLN A 60 -13.00 13.00 24.62
C GLN A 60 -13.80 11.70 24.82
N TRP A 61 -13.12 10.61 25.19
CA TRP A 61 -13.71 9.27 25.28
C TRP A 61 -13.98 8.82 26.72
N ALA A 62 -13.87 9.73 27.70
CA ALA A 62 -14.04 9.42 29.11
C ALA A 62 -15.40 8.76 29.43
N GLY A 63 -16.48 9.20 28.78
CA GLY A 63 -17.82 8.61 28.94
C GLY A 63 -17.98 7.23 28.29
N ALA A 64 -17.29 6.96 27.18
CA ALA A 64 -17.36 5.67 26.48
C ALA A 64 -16.46 4.60 27.12
N PHE A 65 -15.34 5.02 27.72
CA PHE A 65 -14.37 4.15 28.37
C PHE A 65 -14.03 4.64 29.78
N PRO A 66 -15.00 4.64 30.72
CA PRO A 66 -14.78 5.15 32.07
C PRO A 66 -13.89 4.21 32.89
N THR A 67 -12.83 4.75 33.46
CA THR A 67 -11.85 4.01 34.26
C THR A 67 -11.97 4.32 35.74
N SER A 68 -11.91 3.29 36.59
CA SER A 68 -11.80 3.47 38.05
C SER A 68 -10.32 3.47 38.47
N PRO A 69 -9.90 4.24 39.48
CA PRO A 69 -8.54 4.16 40.03
C PRO A 69 -8.15 2.73 40.45
N ASP A 70 -9.11 1.98 41.01
CA ASP A 70 -8.92 0.63 41.55
C ASP A 70 -8.89 -0.47 40.47
N ASP A 71 -9.31 -0.14 39.25
CA ASP A 71 -9.31 -1.04 38.10
C ASP A 71 -8.03 -0.85 37.26
N GLU A 72 -6.91 -1.36 37.77
CA GLU A 72 -5.61 -1.23 37.11
C GLU A 72 -5.59 -1.85 35.71
N TYR A 73 -6.25 -3.00 35.55
CA TYR A 73 -6.29 -3.73 34.28
C TYR A 73 -7.17 -3.01 33.24
N GLY A 74 -8.34 -2.52 33.65
CA GLY A 74 -9.20 -1.69 32.81
C GLY A 74 -8.52 -0.40 32.39
N ARG A 75 -7.83 0.28 33.31
CA ARG A 75 -7.00 1.46 32.97
C ARG A 75 -5.95 1.13 31.92
N TRP A 76 -5.21 0.04 32.11
CA TRP A 76 -4.21 -0.41 31.14
C TRP A 76 -4.82 -0.71 29.76
N LEU A 77 -5.96 -1.39 29.70
CA LEU A 77 -6.67 -1.66 28.44
C LEU A 77 -7.06 -0.37 27.73
N VAL A 78 -7.62 0.59 28.46
CA VAL A 78 -8.02 1.90 27.92
C VAL A 78 -6.81 2.66 27.40
N GLU A 79 -5.68 2.72 28.13
CA GLU A 79 -4.45 3.35 27.64
C GLU A 79 -3.99 2.76 26.29
N LYS A 80 -3.97 1.43 26.17
CA LYS A 80 -3.57 0.77 24.91
C LYS A 80 -4.57 1.01 23.79
N LEU A 81 -5.86 1.11 24.12
CA LEU A 81 -6.94 1.36 23.17
C LEU A 81 -6.84 2.78 22.59
N LEU A 82 -6.63 3.79 23.45
CA LEU A 82 -6.44 5.18 23.04
C LEU A 82 -5.17 5.36 22.21
N LEU A 83 -4.07 4.71 22.61
CA LEU A 83 -2.85 4.71 21.80
C LEU A 83 -3.07 4.11 20.41
N ALA A 84 -3.82 3.01 20.33
CA ALA A 84 -4.13 2.38 19.05
C ALA A 84 -5.00 3.28 18.16
N SER A 85 -5.98 4.00 18.72
CA SER A 85 -6.83 4.92 17.94
C SER A 85 -6.05 6.13 17.41
N VAL A 86 -5.19 6.76 18.23
CA VAL A 86 -4.34 7.86 17.77
C VAL A 86 -3.41 7.41 16.64
N ARG A 87 -2.82 6.22 16.73
CA ARG A 87 -1.97 5.68 15.66
C ARG A 87 -2.74 5.31 14.40
N ILE A 88 -4.01 4.90 14.51
CA ILE A 88 -4.90 4.71 13.34
C ILE A 88 -5.09 6.05 12.62
N ASP A 89 -5.40 7.11 13.35
CA ASP A 89 -5.61 8.43 12.76
C ASP A 89 -4.35 8.94 12.07
N ARG A 90 -3.18 8.79 12.71
CA ARG A 90 -1.89 9.13 12.07
C ARG A 90 -1.66 8.33 10.78
N CYS A 91 -1.95 7.02 10.77
CA CYS A 91 -1.86 6.21 9.55
C CYS A 91 -2.77 6.76 8.44
N GLN A 92 -3.98 7.19 8.79
CA GLN A 92 -4.94 7.74 7.83
C GLN A 92 -4.52 9.13 7.35
N ASP A 93 -4.03 9.99 8.22
CA ASP A 93 -3.52 11.32 7.87
C ASP A 93 -2.32 11.23 6.93
N HIS A 94 -1.39 10.31 7.20
CA HIS A 94 -0.28 10.04 6.28
C HIS A 94 -0.76 9.52 4.92
N GLN A 95 -1.80 8.66 4.88
CA GLN A 95 -2.39 8.22 3.62
C GLN A 95 -3.03 9.39 2.84
N ARG A 96 -3.76 10.26 3.53
CA ARG A 96 -4.39 11.45 2.93
C ARG A 96 -3.36 12.44 2.42
N ALA A 97 -2.32 12.72 3.21
CA ALA A 97 -1.22 13.61 2.82
C ALA A 97 -0.47 13.07 1.60
N GLN A 98 -0.19 11.76 1.57
CA GLN A 98 0.43 11.11 0.41
C GLN A 98 -0.46 11.18 -0.84
N ALA A 99 -1.76 10.88 -0.70
CA ALA A 99 -2.71 10.97 -1.82
C ALA A 99 -2.81 12.39 -2.37
N ARG A 100 -2.79 13.40 -1.49
CA ARG A 100 -2.78 14.81 -1.89
C ARG A 100 -1.48 15.20 -2.61
N TYR A 101 -0.33 14.78 -2.08
CA TYR A 101 0.95 15.01 -2.74
C TYR A 101 1.00 14.37 -4.13
N GLU A 102 0.53 13.13 -4.27
CA GLU A 102 0.45 12.44 -5.57
C GLU A 102 -0.51 13.15 -6.54
N ALA A 103 -1.64 13.66 -6.04
CA ALA A 103 -2.58 14.46 -6.83
C ALA A 103 -1.97 15.77 -7.32
N ASP A 104 -1.31 16.53 -6.44
CA ASP A 104 -0.66 17.80 -6.78
C ASP A 104 0.48 17.57 -7.80
N ARG A 105 1.23 16.46 -7.67
CA ARG A 105 2.21 16.03 -8.67
C ARG A 105 1.56 15.64 -9.99
N ALA A 106 0.48 14.86 -9.99
CA ALA A 106 -0.22 14.51 -11.21
C ALA A 106 -0.71 15.77 -11.96
N ALA A 107 -1.23 16.75 -11.25
CA ALA A 107 -1.67 18.01 -11.85
C ALA A 107 -0.53 18.82 -12.48
N SER A 108 0.67 18.79 -11.86
CA SER A 108 1.77 19.69 -12.20
C SER A 108 2.86 19.07 -13.08
N CYS A 109 3.13 17.77 -12.92
CA CYS A 109 4.30 17.09 -13.48
C CYS A 109 4.03 15.67 -13.98
N TRP A 110 2.78 15.34 -14.34
CA TRP A 110 2.41 14.01 -14.85
C TRP A 110 3.35 13.49 -15.94
N VAL A 111 3.56 14.29 -17.01
CA VAL A 111 4.37 13.88 -18.16
C VAL A 111 5.80 13.57 -17.74
N VAL A 112 6.42 14.47 -16.98
CA VAL A 112 7.81 14.33 -16.51
C VAL A 112 7.95 13.08 -15.62
N ASP A 113 6.98 12.84 -14.73
CA ASP A 113 7.01 11.67 -13.85
C ASP A 113 6.85 10.36 -14.64
N ARG A 114 5.95 10.32 -15.64
CA ARG A 114 5.80 9.15 -16.53
C ARG A 114 7.04 8.90 -17.38
N GLU A 115 7.67 9.94 -17.90
CA GLU A 115 8.92 9.84 -18.64
C GLU A 115 10.07 9.31 -17.78
N ALA A 116 10.18 9.80 -16.53
CA ALA A 116 11.16 9.32 -15.57
C ALA A 116 10.95 7.84 -15.21
N GLU A 117 9.70 7.41 -15.00
CA GLU A 117 9.36 5.99 -14.79
C GLU A 117 9.72 5.12 -15.98
N ALA A 118 9.39 5.57 -17.20
CA ALA A 118 9.75 4.88 -18.44
C ALA A 118 11.28 4.77 -18.58
N ALA A 119 12.03 5.84 -18.27
CA ALA A 119 13.49 5.84 -18.31
C ALA A 119 14.10 4.87 -17.28
N ALA A 120 13.60 4.87 -16.03
CA ALA A 120 14.05 3.96 -14.99
C ALA A 120 13.80 2.49 -15.36
N LEU A 121 12.63 2.19 -15.96
CA LEU A 121 12.30 0.86 -16.47
C LEU A 121 13.18 0.48 -17.66
N GLY A 122 13.36 1.39 -18.62
CA GLY A 122 14.18 1.22 -19.82
C GLY A 122 15.67 1.02 -19.52
N GLY A 123 16.18 1.57 -18.41
CA GLY A 123 17.55 1.32 -17.93
C GLY A 123 17.85 -0.16 -17.65
N ARG A 124 16.81 -1.00 -17.53
CA ARG A 124 16.92 -2.45 -17.32
C ARG A 124 16.76 -3.28 -18.59
N LEU A 125 16.59 -2.65 -19.74
CA LEU A 125 16.26 -3.31 -21.02
C LEU A 125 17.25 -4.43 -21.37
N SER A 126 18.54 -4.19 -21.20
CA SER A 126 19.60 -5.16 -21.52
C SER A 126 19.59 -6.41 -20.62
N SER A 127 18.95 -6.32 -19.45
CA SER A 127 18.95 -7.38 -18.43
C SER A 127 17.67 -8.22 -18.44
N ASP A 128 16.54 -7.62 -18.78
CA ASP A 128 15.22 -8.26 -18.77
C ASP A 128 14.33 -7.71 -19.91
N PRO A 129 14.73 -7.87 -21.20
CA PRO A 129 14.08 -7.15 -22.29
C PRO A 129 12.62 -7.53 -22.51
N ASP A 130 12.27 -8.82 -22.35
CA ASP A 130 10.89 -9.32 -22.46
C ASP A 130 9.96 -8.57 -21.51
N ARG A 131 10.30 -8.53 -20.22
CA ARG A 131 9.50 -7.86 -19.21
C ARG A 131 9.53 -6.34 -19.36
N VAL A 132 10.68 -5.77 -19.69
CA VAL A 132 10.85 -4.31 -19.81
C VAL A 132 10.02 -3.79 -20.97
N VAL A 133 10.16 -4.35 -22.17
CA VAL A 133 9.38 -3.88 -23.33
C VAL A 133 7.89 -4.14 -23.12
N SER A 134 7.51 -5.31 -22.59
CA SER A 134 6.10 -5.60 -22.26
C SER A 134 5.48 -4.60 -21.30
N ARG A 135 6.25 -4.07 -20.34
CA ARG A 135 5.79 -3.05 -19.40
C ARG A 135 5.81 -1.64 -20.00
N LEU A 136 6.82 -1.30 -20.80
CA LEU A 136 6.88 -0.01 -21.50
C LEU A 136 5.69 0.15 -22.47
N CYS A 137 5.28 -0.93 -23.14
CA CYS A 137 4.11 -0.94 -24.01
C CYS A 137 2.76 -0.68 -23.31
N GLN A 138 2.72 -0.62 -21.97
CA GLN A 138 1.48 -0.38 -21.21
C GLN A 138 1.22 1.10 -20.92
N SER A 139 2.06 2.02 -21.41
CA SER A 139 1.93 3.46 -21.16
C SER A 139 2.45 4.25 -22.36
N GLY A 140 1.89 5.44 -22.60
CA GLY A 140 2.33 6.34 -23.66
C GLY A 140 3.77 6.77 -23.50
N ALA A 141 4.21 7.13 -22.28
CA ALA A 141 5.61 7.50 -22.02
C ALA A 141 6.58 6.34 -22.27
N GLY A 142 6.17 5.09 -21.98
CA GLY A 142 6.96 3.91 -22.29
C GLY A 142 7.04 3.63 -23.80
N LEU A 143 5.95 3.87 -24.54
CA LEU A 143 5.94 3.79 -26.00
C LEU A 143 6.81 4.88 -26.62
N ASP A 144 6.79 6.09 -26.11
CA ASP A 144 7.69 7.18 -26.53
C ASP A 144 9.14 6.84 -26.27
N TRP A 145 9.44 6.23 -25.12
CA TRP A 145 10.78 5.74 -24.83
C TRP A 145 11.23 4.68 -25.84
N LEU A 146 10.37 3.72 -26.21
CA LEU A 146 10.68 2.70 -27.21
C LEU A 146 10.86 3.29 -28.61
N LEU A 147 9.95 4.18 -29.02
CA LEU A 147 10.00 4.90 -30.31
C LEU A 147 11.31 5.68 -30.45
N ALA A 148 11.74 6.38 -29.41
CA ALA A 148 12.99 7.12 -29.43
C ALA A 148 14.21 6.22 -29.70
N ARG A 149 14.20 4.95 -29.26
CA ARG A 149 15.31 4.00 -29.45
C ARG A 149 15.27 3.38 -30.85
N TRP A 150 14.07 3.09 -31.36
CA TRP A 150 13.91 2.67 -32.75
C TRP A 150 14.28 3.78 -33.74
N ASN A 151 13.88 5.02 -33.48
CA ASN A 151 14.26 6.17 -34.29
C ASN A 151 15.77 6.42 -34.23
N GLY A 152 16.39 6.33 -33.05
CA GLY A 152 17.85 6.41 -32.94
C GLY A 152 18.58 5.30 -33.71
N LEU A 153 17.98 4.11 -33.87
CA LEU A 153 18.50 3.06 -34.77
C LEU A 153 18.25 3.39 -36.25
N ALA A 154 17.12 4.04 -36.59
CA ALA A 154 16.82 4.51 -37.94
C ALA A 154 17.85 5.55 -38.41
N ASP A 155 18.12 6.57 -37.58
CA ASP A 155 19.04 7.66 -37.87
C ASP A 155 20.44 7.13 -38.23
N ARG A 156 20.88 6.04 -37.58
CA ARG A 156 22.19 5.41 -37.87
C ARG A 156 22.25 4.74 -39.23
N LEU A 157 21.12 4.33 -39.80
CA LEU A 157 21.07 3.76 -41.14
C LEU A 157 21.06 4.84 -42.23
N ASP A 158 20.82 6.10 -41.88
CA ASP A 158 20.85 7.22 -42.83
C ASP A 158 22.29 7.72 -43.08
N ASP A 159 23.21 7.49 -42.14
CA ASP A 159 24.64 7.79 -42.27
C ASP A 159 25.42 6.81 -43.19
N GLU A 160 24.72 5.93 -43.92
CA GLU A 160 25.23 4.83 -44.79
C GLU A 160 26.14 3.79 -44.12
N ALA A 161 26.56 4.01 -42.87
CA ALA A 161 27.19 3.02 -42.03
C ALA A 161 26.10 2.16 -41.38
N GLY A 162 25.91 0.93 -41.87
CA GLY A 162 25.02 -0.03 -41.22
C GLY A 162 25.35 -0.23 -39.72
N TRP A 163 24.48 -0.92 -38.99
CA TRP A 163 24.64 -1.00 -37.54
C TRP A 163 25.94 -1.66 -37.06
N ASP A 164 26.55 -1.02 -36.04
CA ASP A 164 27.60 -1.60 -35.22
C ASP A 164 27.05 -2.70 -34.30
N ASP A 165 27.94 -3.30 -33.52
CA ASP A 165 27.58 -4.39 -32.65
C ASP A 165 26.65 -4.00 -31.49
N ALA A 166 26.84 -2.81 -30.94
CA ALA A 166 26.03 -2.30 -29.85
C ALA A 166 24.60 -2.01 -30.32
N GLN A 167 24.46 -1.45 -31.52
CA GLN A 167 23.18 -1.16 -32.18
C GLN A 167 22.44 -2.46 -32.54
N ARG A 168 23.15 -3.49 -33.02
CA ARG A 168 22.57 -4.82 -33.25
C ARG A 168 22.06 -5.46 -31.96
N ARG A 169 22.83 -5.36 -30.87
CA ARG A 169 22.40 -5.85 -29.55
C ARG A 169 21.16 -5.11 -29.07
N LEU A 170 21.13 -3.78 -29.19
CA LEU A 170 19.97 -2.97 -28.85
C LEU A 170 18.74 -3.38 -29.67
N CYS A 171 18.89 -3.61 -30.99
CA CYS A 171 17.80 -4.11 -31.83
C CYS A 171 17.25 -5.45 -31.32
N LEU A 172 18.12 -6.40 -30.94
CA LEU A 172 17.70 -7.68 -30.36
C LEU A 172 16.99 -7.51 -29.02
N ASP A 173 17.45 -6.59 -28.18
CA ASP A 173 16.80 -6.29 -26.90
C ASP A 173 15.40 -5.67 -27.12
N LEU A 174 15.25 -4.73 -28.07
CA LEU A 174 13.96 -4.14 -28.45
C LEU A 174 13.00 -5.14 -29.10
N MET A 175 13.53 -6.10 -29.86
CA MET A 175 12.75 -7.23 -30.39
C MET A 175 12.47 -8.32 -29.35
N GLN A 176 13.02 -8.17 -28.14
CA GLN A 176 12.89 -9.09 -27.02
C GLN A 176 13.40 -10.51 -27.38
N THR A 177 14.47 -10.61 -28.17
CA THR A 177 15.07 -11.89 -28.56
C THR A 177 15.64 -12.60 -27.33
N PRO A 178 15.20 -13.85 -27.02
CA PRO A 178 15.78 -14.65 -25.94
C PRO A 178 17.27 -14.94 -26.13
N ASP A 179 18.01 -15.10 -25.03
CA ASP A 179 19.47 -15.32 -25.05
C ASP A 179 19.87 -16.52 -25.93
N GLU A 180 19.06 -17.57 -25.96
CA GLU A 180 19.32 -18.80 -26.72
C GLU A 180 19.36 -18.56 -28.24
N PHE A 181 18.74 -17.49 -28.72
CA PHE A 181 18.66 -17.15 -30.14
C PHE A 181 19.52 -15.95 -30.53
N ARG A 182 20.09 -15.23 -29.55
CA ARG A 182 20.80 -13.95 -29.78
C ARG A 182 21.97 -14.08 -30.74
N GLU A 183 22.81 -15.10 -30.61
CA GLU A 183 24.00 -15.22 -31.48
C GLU A 183 23.62 -15.50 -32.94
N ALA A 184 22.64 -16.38 -33.16
CA ALA A 184 22.15 -16.68 -34.50
C ALA A 184 21.48 -15.46 -35.14
N ASP A 185 20.65 -14.75 -34.37
CA ASP A 185 19.94 -13.56 -34.87
C ASP A 185 20.89 -12.38 -35.07
N ARG A 186 21.95 -12.24 -34.27
CA ARG A 186 23.01 -11.24 -34.47
C ARG A 186 23.75 -11.46 -35.79
N VAL A 187 24.13 -12.70 -36.10
CA VAL A 187 24.75 -13.07 -37.38
C VAL A 187 23.77 -12.87 -38.54
N MET A 188 22.49 -13.13 -38.33
CA MET A 188 21.45 -12.86 -39.33
C MET A 188 21.33 -11.37 -39.63
N LEU A 189 21.24 -10.52 -38.60
CA LEU A 189 21.22 -9.07 -38.76
C LEU A 189 22.46 -8.58 -39.50
N ALA A 190 23.64 -9.17 -39.27
CA ALA A 190 24.90 -8.81 -39.92
C ALA A 190 24.91 -9.01 -41.44
N ARG A 191 24.00 -9.85 -41.95
CA ARG A 191 23.88 -10.17 -43.38
C ARG A 191 22.75 -9.41 -44.08
N LEU A 192 21.94 -8.67 -43.35
CA LEU A 192 20.86 -7.87 -43.92
C LEU A 192 21.43 -6.63 -44.62
N THR A 193 20.77 -6.22 -45.70
CA THR A 193 21.07 -4.95 -46.37
C THR A 193 20.58 -3.77 -45.53
N VAL A 194 21.08 -2.57 -45.80
CA VAL A 194 20.59 -1.34 -45.13
C VAL A 194 19.09 -1.17 -45.36
N ASP A 195 18.58 -1.48 -46.55
CA ASP A 195 17.15 -1.39 -46.86
C ASP A 195 16.30 -2.42 -46.12
N ASP A 196 16.81 -3.64 -45.92
CA ASP A 196 16.15 -4.65 -45.06
C ASP A 196 16.06 -4.17 -43.61
N LEU A 197 17.13 -3.54 -43.10
CA LEU A 197 17.17 -2.97 -41.74
C LEU A 197 16.21 -1.78 -41.62
N ARG A 198 16.18 -0.88 -42.61
CA ARG A 198 15.21 0.24 -42.66
C ARG A 198 13.77 -0.27 -42.67
N TYR A 199 13.49 -1.31 -43.46
CA TYR A 199 12.18 -1.93 -43.48
C TYR A 199 11.81 -2.48 -42.10
N LEU A 200 12.72 -3.20 -41.44
CA LEU A 200 12.52 -3.74 -40.09
C LEU A 200 12.21 -2.63 -39.07
N VAL A 201 13.00 -1.55 -39.06
CA VAL A 201 12.78 -0.43 -38.14
C VAL A 201 11.42 0.22 -38.38
N ARG A 202 11.11 0.57 -39.63
CA ARG A 202 9.82 1.17 -40.00
C ARG A 202 8.64 0.29 -39.58
N ASP A 203 8.77 -1.01 -39.78
CA ASP A 203 7.79 -2.00 -39.35
C ASP A 203 7.45 -1.91 -37.85
N HIS A 204 8.49 -1.78 -37.01
CA HIS A 204 8.36 -1.70 -35.57
C HIS A 204 7.87 -0.34 -35.10
N VAL A 205 8.40 0.76 -35.67
CA VAL A 205 7.94 2.13 -35.41
C VAL A 205 6.44 2.26 -35.68
N SER A 206 5.97 1.86 -36.87
CA SER A 206 4.55 1.95 -37.20
C SER A 206 3.66 1.10 -36.28
N GLY A 207 4.15 -0.04 -35.79
CA GLY A 207 3.41 -0.85 -34.82
C GLY A 207 3.30 -0.17 -33.44
N LEU A 208 4.36 0.51 -33.00
CA LEU A 208 4.38 1.23 -31.72
C LEU A 208 3.54 2.51 -31.78
N GLU A 209 3.54 3.23 -32.91
CA GLU A 209 2.69 4.41 -33.13
C GLU A 209 1.20 4.04 -33.06
N ALA A 210 0.79 2.96 -33.73
CA ALA A 210 -0.59 2.47 -33.67
C ALA A 210 -0.99 2.05 -32.25
N LEU A 211 -0.08 1.42 -31.49
CA LEU A 211 -0.32 1.09 -30.09
C LEU A 211 -0.45 2.35 -29.23
N LYS A 212 0.39 3.37 -29.47
CA LYS A 212 0.37 4.65 -28.73
C LYS A 212 -0.97 5.35 -28.86
N GLU A 213 -1.50 5.43 -30.08
CA GLU A 213 -2.81 6.00 -30.35
C GLU A 213 -3.91 5.30 -29.52
N SER A 214 -3.86 3.97 -29.42
CA SER A 214 -4.83 3.20 -28.63
C SER A 214 -4.68 3.35 -27.10
N THR A 215 -3.48 3.71 -26.61
CA THR A 215 -3.22 3.89 -25.17
C THR A 215 -3.53 5.29 -24.62
N ALA A 216 -3.71 6.29 -25.50
CA ALA A 216 -3.85 7.69 -25.08
C ALA A 216 -5.01 7.92 -24.11
N LEU A 217 -6.18 7.30 -24.35
CA LEU A 217 -7.35 7.42 -23.46
C LEU A 217 -7.11 6.79 -22.07
N LEU A 218 -6.31 5.73 -22.00
CA LEU A 218 -5.96 5.09 -20.73
C LEU A 218 -5.00 5.94 -19.91
N ASP A 219 -4.06 6.63 -20.56
CA ASP A 219 -3.15 7.57 -19.91
C ASP A 219 -3.89 8.81 -19.39
N GLU A 220 -4.80 9.37 -20.19
CA GLU A 220 -5.62 10.53 -19.79
C GLU A 220 -6.55 10.18 -18.61
N SER A 221 -7.23 9.04 -18.66
CA SER A 221 -8.05 8.57 -17.54
C SER A 221 -7.21 8.26 -16.29
N SER A 222 -6.01 7.71 -16.45
CA SER A 222 -5.09 7.47 -15.33
C SER A 222 -4.63 8.78 -14.69
N ARG A 223 -4.37 9.80 -15.51
CA ARG A 223 -4.03 11.15 -15.04
C ARG A 223 -5.19 11.75 -14.25
N ALA A 224 -6.40 11.72 -14.80
CA ALA A 224 -7.57 12.28 -14.14
C ALA A 224 -7.86 11.62 -12.78
N LEU A 225 -7.68 10.30 -12.67
CA LEU A 225 -7.80 9.59 -11.40
C LEU A 225 -6.71 10.00 -10.40
N ALA A 226 -5.46 10.11 -10.85
CA ALA A 226 -4.38 10.55 -10.00
C ALA A 226 -4.58 11.99 -9.48
N GLU A 227 -5.05 12.90 -10.33
CA GLU A 227 -5.34 14.31 -9.97
C GLU A 227 -6.44 14.45 -8.90
N ILE A 228 -7.31 13.47 -8.73
CA ILE A 228 -8.30 13.44 -7.63
C ILE A 228 -7.85 12.60 -6.42
N GLY A 229 -6.57 12.22 -6.37
CA GLY A 229 -5.97 11.44 -5.27
C GLY A 229 -6.30 9.95 -5.30
N LEU A 230 -6.72 9.42 -6.46
CA LEU A 230 -6.99 7.99 -6.67
C LEU A 230 -5.89 7.39 -7.56
N PRO A 231 -4.75 6.93 -7.01
CA PRO A 231 -3.67 6.40 -7.82
C PRO A 231 -4.09 5.10 -8.52
N THR A 232 -3.73 4.96 -9.80
CA THR A 232 -4.00 3.75 -10.61
C THR A 232 -3.03 2.60 -10.31
N ALA A 233 -1.94 2.89 -9.59
CA ALA A 233 -0.98 1.91 -9.11
C ALA A 233 -0.61 2.18 -7.64
N GLU A 234 -0.64 1.14 -6.81
CA GLU A 234 -0.35 1.28 -5.37
C GLU A 234 1.15 1.10 -5.07
N HIS A 235 1.79 2.19 -4.61
CA HIS A 235 3.17 2.20 -4.13
C HIS A 235 3.38 1.26 -2.92
N SER A 236 4.56 0.66 -2.82
CA SER A 236 4.91 -0.29 -1.75
C SER A 236 4.78 0.32 -0.35
N HIS A 237 5.07 1.62 -0.22
CA HIS A 237 4.91 2.38 1.02
C HIS A 237 3.45 2.49 1.46
N LEU A 238 2.53 2.90 0.59
CA LEU A 238 1.09 2.99 0.89
C LEU A 238 0.51 1.63 1.33
N ARG A 239 0.92 0.57 0.66
CA ARG A 239 0.52 -0.81 1.01
C ARG A 239 1.01 -1.21 2.40
N ARG A 240 2.25 -0.85 2.76
CA ARG A 240 2.79 -1.09 4.12
C ARG A 240 1.98 -0.30 5.16
N LEU A 241 1.65 0.96 4.87
CA LEU A 241 0.88 1.83 5.74
C LEU A 241 -0.54 1.30 6.01
N ARG A 242 -1.27 0.89 4.97
CA ARG A 242 -2.57 0.19 5.10
C ARG A 242 -2.46 -1.12 5.88
N GLY A 243 -1.35 -1.85 5.69
CA GLY A 243 -1.04 -3.03 6.47
C GLY A 243 -0.84 -2.73 7.97
N HIS A 244 -0.21 -1.61 8.30
CA HIS A 244 -0.09 -1.13 9.69
C HIS A 244 -1.45 -0.73 10.25
N GLU A 245 -2.22 0.07 9.52
CA GLU A 245 -3.58 0.47 9.90
C GLU A 245 -4.46 -0.76 10.19
N SER A 246 -4.44 -1.76 9.30
CA SER A 246 -5.19 -3.01 9.48
C SER A 246 -4.76 -3.81 10.71
N ALA A 247 -3.48 -3.75 11.08
CA ALA A 247 -2.99 -4.37 12.31
C ALA A 247 -3.44 -3.59 13.56
N LEU A 248 -3.41 -2.25 13.50
CA LEU A 248 -3.88 -1.39 14.58
C LEU A 248 -5.38 -1.54 14.81
N TRP A 249 -6.20 -1.60 13.75
CA TRP A 249 -7.64 -1.85 13.87
C TRP A 249 -7.96 -3.20 14.52
N ARG A 250 -7.22 -4.26 14.16
CA ARG A 250 -7.38 -5.57 14.82
C ARG A 250 -7.03 -5.50 16.30
N ARG A 251 -5.95 -4.80 16.65
CA ARG A 251 -5.55 -4.59 18.05
C ARG A 251 -6.58 -3.78 18.82
N PHE A 252 -7.08 -2.68 18.23
CA PHE A 252 -8.12 -1.83 18.80
C PHE A 252 -9.37 -2.65 19.15
N ARG A 253 -9.91 -3.39 18.17
CA ARG A 253 -11.11 -4.23 18.38
C ARG A 253 -10.88 -5.31 19.44
N SER A 254 -9.68 -5.89 19.49
CA SER A 254 -9.34 -6.87 20.52
C SER A 254 -9.31 -6.26 21.92
N LEU A 255 -8.70 -5.07 22.07
CA LEU A 255 -8.63 -4.35 23.34
C LEU A 255 -10.02 -3.92 23.81
N GLU A 256 -10.83 -3.40 22.89
CA GLU A 256 -12.21 -3.02 23.16
C GLU A 256 -13.04 -4.21 23.65
N ALA A 257 -12.92 -5.37 22.98
CA ALA A 257 -13.59 -6.60 23.40
C ALA A 257 -13.11 -7.07 24.79
N SER A 258 -11.80 -7.02 25.06
CA SER A 258 -11.25 -7.36 26.37
C SER A 258 -11.72 -6.41 27.46
N TYR A 259 -11.83 -5.12 27.18
CA TYR A 259 -12.35 -4.11 28.12
C TYR A 259 -13.82 -4.37 28.45
N LYS A 260 -14.67 -4.56 27.43
CA LYS A 260 -16.08 -4.88 27.63
C LYS A 260 -16.27 -6.19 28.42
N ALA A 261 -15.47 -7.21 28.12
CA ALA A 261 -15.52 -8.49 28.84
C ALA A 261 -15.05 -8.39 30.29
N ALA A 262 -14.05 -7.54 30.58
CA ALA A 262 -13.60 -7.30 31.95
C ALA A 262 -14.68 -6.58 32.76
N ARG A 263 -15.33 -5.56 32.18
CA ARG A 263 -16.40 -4.81 32.84
C ARG A 263 -17.64 -5.65 33.10
N ALA A 264 -18.02 -6.52 32.16
CA ALA A 264 -19.15 -7.43 32.33
C ALA A 264 -18.94 -8.49 33.44
N ARG A 265 -17.71 -8.69 33.90
CA ARG A 265 -17.36 -9.63 34.98
C ARG A 265 -17.31 -8.99 36.35
N ASP A 266 -17.47 -7.66 36.45
CA ASP A 266 -17.45 -6.91 37.69
C ASP A 266 -18.90 -6.76 38.18
N PRO A 267 -19.38 -7.62 39.11
CA PRO A 267 -20.79 -7.67 39.48
C PRO A 267 -21.17 -6.61 40.54
N ASP A 268 -20.18 -5.96 41.16
CA ASP A 268 -20.36 -4.93 42.19
C ASP A 268 -20.24 -3.50 41.64
N ARG A 269 -19.93 -3.35 40.35
CA ARG A 269 -19.88 -2.05 39.70
C ARG A 269 -21.30 -1.65 39.33
N LEU A 270 -21.96 -0.97 40.27
CA LEU A 270 -23.12 -0.14 39.99
C LEU A 270 -22.80 0.64 38.70
N ASP A 271 -23.62 0.43 37.67
CA ASP A 271 -23.69 1.38 36.59
C ASP A 271 -23.89 2.74 37.27
N ASP A 272 -22.92 3.65 37.11
CA ASP A 272 -23.23 5.07 37.13
C ASP A 272 -24.14 5.25 35.92
N ASP A 273 -25.40 4.89 36.11
CA ASP A 273 -26.51 5.20 35.24
C ASP A 273 -26.46 6.72 35.17
N PRO A 274 -26.07 7.31 34.02
CA PRO A 274 -26.20 8.74 33.89
C PRO A 274 -27.70 8.95 33.86
N GLU A 275 -28.25 9.34 35.02
CA GLU A 275 -29.61 9.79 35.28
C GLU A 275 -30.51 9.61 34.07
N SER A 276 -31.37 8.58 34.14
CA SER A 276 -32.75 8.68 33.72
C SER A 276 -33.02 9.90 32.85
N GLN A 277 -32.72 9.78 31.55
CA GLN A 277 -33.43 10.63 30.62
C GLN A 277 -34.89 10.21 30.80
N ASP A 278 -35.66 11.08 31.44
CA ASP A 278 -37.11 11.10 31.35
C ASP A 278 -37.46 10.66 29.92
N ASP A 279 -38.01 9.47 29.78
CA ASP A 279 -38.65 9.03 28.55
C ASP A 279 -40.14 9.36 28.71
N PRO A 280 -40.55 10.62 28.48
CA PRO A 280 -41.93 11.03 28.64
C PRO A 280 -42.87 10.22 27.74
N ILE A 281 -42.35 9.59 26.69
CA ILE A 281 -43.10 8.74 25.77
C ILE A 281 -43.31 7.35 26.38
N GLY A 282 -42.27 6.79 27.00
CA GLY A 282 -42.35 5.54 27.76
C GLY A 282 -43.37 5.60 28.90
N ASP A 283 -43.34 6.68 29.68
CA ASP A 283 -44.25 6.90 30.80
C ASP A 283 -45.70 7.18 30.36
N LEU A 284 -45.90 7.94 29.27
CA LEU A 284 -47.24 8.13 28.70
C LEU A 284 -47.84 6.82 28.17
N MET A 285 -47.01 5.94 27.60
CA MET A 285 -47.45 4.63 27.11
C MET A 285 -47.73 3.65 28.25
N ALA A 286 -46.98 3.71 29.35
CA ALA A 286 -47.26 2.95 30.55
C ALA A 286 -48.56 3.42 31.23
N TYR A 287 -48.74 4.74 31.36
CA TYR A 287 -49.96 5.35 31.90
C TYR A 287 -51.19 5.03 31.04
N ALA A 288 -51.08 5.12 29.71
CA ALA A 288 -52.17 4.76 28.79
C ALA A 288 -52.59 3.28 28.92
N ARG A 289 -51.63 2.36 29.06
CA ARG A 289 -51.90 0.93 29.28
C ARG A 289 -52.53 0.66 30.65
N MET A 290 -52.18 1.45 31.66
CA MET A 290 -52.72 1.34 33.01
C MET A 290 -54.17 1.85 33.08
N VAL A 291 -54.46 2.96 32.39
CA VAL A 291 -55.83 3.50 32.22
C VAL A 291 -56.72 2.56 31.42
N GLU A 292 -56.19 1.92 30.36
CA GLU A 292 -56.93 0.89 29.59
C GLU A 292 -57.29 -0.35 30.42
N ARG A 293 -56.55 -0.63 31.50
CA ARG A 293 -56.81 -1.74 32.44
C ARG A 293 -57.71 -1.35 33.61
N GLY A 294 -58.06 -0.07 33.76
CA GLY A 294 -58.94 0.41 34.83
C GLY A 294 -58.30 0.39 36.23
N GLU A 295 -56.97 0.42 36.31
CA GLU A 295 -56.24 0.43 37.58
C GLU A 295 -56.03 1.87 38.05
N GLU A 296 -56.66 2.27 39.16
CA GLU A 296 -56.37 3.56 39.82
C GLU A 296 -55.03 3.46 40.57
N PRO A 297 -54.14 4.48 40.47
CA PRO A 297 -52.88 4.49 41.20
C PRO A 297 -53.13 4.61 42.71
N GLU A 298 -52.55 3.69 43.48
CA GLU A 298 -52.58 3.70 44.93
C GLU A 298 -51.79 4.91 45.48
N PRO A 299 -52.29 5.66 46.49
CA PRO A 299 -51.58 6.81 47.01
C PRO A 299 -50.29 6.41 47.74
N ALA A 300 -49.22 7.16 47.46
CA ALA A 300 -47.88 6.92 48.00
C ALA A 300 -47.85 6.93 49.55
N PRO A 301 -47.10 6.01 50.19
CA PRO A 301 -46.92 6.01 51.64
C PRO A 301 -46.07 7.22 52.09
N PRO A 302 -46.33 7.77 53.30
CA PRO A 302 -45.60 8.93 53.82
C PRO A 302 -44.15 8.58 54.17
N ALA A 303 -43.26 9.58 53.99
CA ALA A 303 -41.83 9.50 54.20
C ALA A 303 -41.46 9.38 55.70
N ASP A 304 -40.73 8.33 56.06
CA ASP A 304 -40.12 8.17 57.38
C ASP A 304 -38.67 8.71 57.43
N LEU A 305 -38.37 9.34 58.56
CA LEU A 305 -37.16 10.08 58.94
C LEU A 305 -35.92 9.19 59.15
N PRO A 306 -34.69 9.76 59.13
CA PRO A 306 -33.45 9.00 59.00
C PRO A 306 -32.99 8.33 60.31
N VAL A 307 -32.53 7.09 60.19
CA VAL A 307 -31.80 6.34 61.23
C VAL A 307 -30.33 6.75 61.21
N ALA A 308 -29.78 6.99 62.41
CA ALA A 308 -28.42 7.40 62.68
C ALA A 308 -27.43 6.22 62.83
N LEU A 309 -26.13 6.58 62.85
CA LEU A 309 -24.94 5.82 63.30
C LEU A 309 -24.26 5.01 62.18
N GLU A 310 -22.94 5.00 61.99
CA GLU A 310 -21.82 5.11 62.93
C GLU A 310 -20.52 5.49 62.18
N GLY A 311 -19.54 6.10 62.88
CA GLY A 311 -18.35 6.75 62.30
C GLY A 311 -17.18 5.83 61.89
N PRO A 312 -16.16 6.37 61.21
CA PRO A 312 -15.05 5.59 60.65
C PRO A 312 -13.88 5.41 61.62
N PRO A 313 -13.16 4.26 61.60
CA PRO A 313 -11.86 4.12 62.26
C PRO A 313 -10.69 4.59 61.37
N ASP A 314 -9.69 5.16 62.04
CA ASP A 314 -8.49 5.86 61.52
C ASP A 314 -7.42 4.95 60.84
N PRO A 315 -6.48 5.51 60.04
CA PRO A 315 -5.59 4.79 59.13
C PRO A 315 -4.14 4.65 59.62
N ARG A 316 -3.36 3.69 59.05
CA ARG A 316 -1.88 3.65 59.08
C ARG A 316 -1.31 2.80 57.90
N PRO A 317 -0.01 2.88 57.54
CA PRO A 317 0.67 4.03 56.95
C PRO A 317 1.50 3.66 55.69
N ASP A 318 1.90 4.71 54.99
CA ASP A 318 2.74 4.79 53.79
C ASP A 318 4.12 4.08 53.87
N ARG A 319 4.56 3.53 52.72
CA ARG A 319 5.97 3.17 52.47
C ARG A 319 6.40 3.60 51.07
N SER A 320 6.96 4.80 51.06
CA SER A 320 7.81 5.39 50.02
C SER A 320 9.03 4.55 49.60
N ALA A 321 9.61 5.01 48.47
CA ALA A 321 11.02 5.01 48.09
C ALA A 321 11.48 3.79 47.27
N ARG A 322 11.88 3.91 45.99
CA ARG A 322 13.14 4.44 45.41
C ARG A 322 13.24 3.76 44.02
N ARG A 323 13.89 4.23 42.94
CA ARG A 323 15.15 4.94 42.75
C ARG A 323 15.26 5.35 41.27
N SER A 324 16.10 6.35 41.06
CA SER A 324 16.27 7.18 39.87
C SER A 324 17.49 6.78 39.00
N SER A 325 17.44 7.18 37.72
CA SER A 325 18.55 7.74 36.87
C SER A 325 19.56 6.81 36.18
N PRO A 326 20.34 7.28 35.15
CA PRO A 326 20.11 8.38 34.20
C PRO A 326 20.46 8.06 32.71
N ALA A 327 20.15 9.05 31.85
CA ALA A 327 20.36 9.13 30.41
C ALA A 327 21.79 9.53 29.98
N LEU A 328 22.12 9.25 28.71
CA LEU A 328 23.22 9.89 27.97
C LEU A 328 22.82 10.03 26.49
N ALA A 329 22.82 11.28 26.01
CA ALA A 329 22.50 11.69 24.65
C ALA A 329 23.75 11.62 23.75
N ARG A 330 23.55 11.30 22.47
CA ARG A 330 24.47 11.65 21.38
C ARG A 330 23.67 11.82 20.07
N GLU A 331 23.82 12.99 19.48
CA GLU A 331 23.35 13.36 18.14
C GLU A 331 23.97 12.45 17.06
N VAL A 332 23.18 12.11 16.04
CA VAL A 332 23.69 11.52 14.79
C VAL A 332 22.93 12.12 13.61
N ASP A 333 23.73 12.67 12.69
CA ASP A 333 23.35 13.24 11.41
C ASP A 333 22.58 12.29 10.47
N LEU A 334 21.71 12.91 9.67
CA LEU A 334 20.82 12.33 8.68
C LEU A 334 21.55 11.88 7.41
N VAL A 335 21.39 10.60 7.04
CA VAL A 335 21.58 10.13 5.66
C VAL A 335 20.32 9.33 5.26
N LEU A 336 19.67 9.81 4.20
CA LEU A 336 18.54 9.17 3.53
C LEU A 336 19.10 8.22 2.47
N ASP A 337 19.06 6.91 2.73
CA ASP A 337 19.28 5.90 1.71
C ASP A 337 17.93 5.40 1.19
N ASP A 338 17.64 5.78 -0.05
CA ASP A 338 16.61 5.25 -0.93
C ASP A 338 17.10 3.91 -1.51
N GLU A 339 16.62 2.80 -0.95
CA GLU A 339 16.92 1.47 -1.47
C GLU A 339 15.67 0.83 -2.06
N SER A 340 15.78 0.58 -3.36
CA SER A 340 14.87 -0.12 -4.25
C SER A 340 14.50 -1.51 -3.74
N ASP A 341 13.19 -1.80 -3.69
CA ASP A 341 12.67 -3.16 -3.56
C ASP A 341 11.57 -3.40 -4.58
N ALA A 342 11.95 -4.00 -5.71
CA ALA A 342 11.02 -4.53 -6.70
C ALA A 342 10.36 -5.82 -6.17
N VAL A 343 9.19 -5.68 -5.55
CA VAL A 343 8.35 -6.80 -5.09
C VAL A 343 7.15 -6.96 -6.04
N PRO A 344 6.75 -8.20 -6.40
CA PRO A 344 5.73 -8.43 -7.42
C PRO A 344 4.36 -7.93 -6.98
N VAL A 345 3.75 -7.08 -7.81
CA VAL A 345 2.36 -6.65 -7.65
C VAL A 345 1.46 -7.87 -7.88
N PRO A 346 0.41 -8.09 -7.05
CA PRO A 346 -0.56 -9.15 -7.32
C PRO A 346 -1.23 -8.88 -8.67
N SER A 347 -1.24 -9.89 -9.54
CA SER A 347 -2.02 -9.91 -10.77
C SER A 347 -3.48 -9.58 -10.43
N ALA A 348 -3.91 -8.38 -10.81
CA ALA A 348 -5.32 -8.02 -10.81
C ALA A 348 -6.09 -9.03 -11.68
N PRO A 349 -7.35 -9.37 -11.33
CA PRO A 349 -8.17 -10.22 -12.17
C PRO A 349 -8.31 -9.57 -13.54
N VAL A 350 -7.93 -10.30 -14.59
CA VAL A 350 -8.17 -9.93 -15.98
C VAL A 350 -9.68 -9.72 -16.13
N PRO A 351 -10.16 -8.55 -16.62
CA PRO A 351 -11.56 -8.43 -16.99
C PRO A 351 -11.84 -9.47 -18.08
N SER A 352 -12.82 -10.32 -17.86
CA SER A 352 -13.35 -11.22 -18.88
C SER A 352 -13.89 -10.39 -20.04
N PHE A 353 -13.11 -10.26 -21.10
CA PHE A 353 -13.55 -9.62 -22.33
C PHE A 353 -14.40 -10.58 -23.17
N ALA A 354 -15.54 -10.05 -23.62
CA ALA A 354 -16.50 -10.57 -24.61
C ALA A 354 -17.72 -11.33 -24.03
N THR A 355 -18.79 -10.63 -23.63
CA THR A 355 -19.85 -10.10 -24.51
C THR A 355 -19.47 -8.89 -25.39
N ALA A 356 -18.69 -9.13 -26.44
CA ALA A 356 -18.24 -8.11 -27.40
C ALA A 356 -18.11 -8.69 -28.82
N ALA A 357 -19.02 -9.61 -29.18
CA ALA A 357 -19.12 -10.18 -30.53
C ALA A 357 -19.85 -9.25 -31.54
N ARG A 358 -19.85 -7.93 -31.33
CA ARG A 358 -20.52 -6.96 -32.23
C ARG A 358 -19.78 -5.63 -32.34
N SER A 359 -18.50 -5.67 -32.67
CA SER A 359 -17.86 -4.58 -33.43
C SER A 359 -16.67 -5.18 -34.15
N GLY A 360 -16.61 -5.06 -35.47
CA GLY A 360 -15.57 -5.64 -36.32
C GLY A 360 -14.22 -4.93 -36.22
N LEU A 361 -13.74 -4.67 -35.00
CA LEU A 361 -12.42 -4.12 -34.73
C LEU A 361 -11.46 -5.28 -34.42
N ALA A 362 -10.42 -5.41 -35.23
CA ALA A 362 -9.42 -6.44 -35.11
C ALA A 362 -8.71 -6.38 -33.74
N GLU A 363 -8.51 -7.54 -33.11
CA GLU A 363 -7.75 -7.68 -31.86
C GLU A 363 -6.35 -7.06 -31.99
N PRO A 364 -5.85 -6.34 -30.97
CA PRO A 364 -4.46 -5.89 -30.96
C PRO A 364 -3.54 -7.12 -30.87
N GLN A 365 -2.86 -7.41 -31.98
CA GLN A 365 -1.87 -8.49 -32.07
C GLN A 365 -0.76 -8.22 -31.05
N VAL A 366 -0.73 -9.05 -30.00
CA VAL A 366 0.35 -9.11 -29.00
C VAL A 366 1.70 -9.08 -29.71
N PHE A 367 2.48 -8.05 -29.40
CA PHE A 367 3.86 -7.84 -29.84
C PHE A 367 4.75 -9.00 -29.35
N MET A 368 4.88 -10.07 -30.15
CA MET A 368 6.09 -10.91 -30.22
C MET A 368 6.03 -11.90 -31.40
N ASN A 369 7.06 -11.83 -32.24
CA ASN A 369 7.61 -12.88 -33.13
C ASN A 369 6.71 -13.65 -34.12
N ARG A 370 5.85 -12.94 -34.86
CA ARG A 370 5.39 -13.39 -36.20
C ARG A 370 6.23 -12.84 -37.36
N ARG A 371 6.88 -11.68 -37.19
CA ARG A 371 7.70 -11.01 -38.23
C ARG A 371 9.07 -11.65 -38.45
N ALA A 372 9.80 -12.03 -37.40
CA ALA A 372 11.02 -12.82 -37.55
C ALA A 372 10.76 -14.15 -38.30
N ARG A 373 9.61 -14.80 -38.05
CA ARG A 373 9.18 -16.01 -38.81
C ARG A 373 8.85 -15.72 -40.28
N ARG A 374 8.32 -14.53 -40.62
CA ARG A 374 8.04 -14.13 -42.01
C ARG A 374 9.30 -13.69 -42.75
N ALA A 375 10.23 -12.99 -42.10
CA ALA A 375 11.55 -12.66 -42.64
C ALA A 375 12.37 -13.94 -42.93
N LEU A 376 12.35 -14.93 -42.01
CA LEU A 376 12.91 -16.27 -42.24
C LEU A 376 12.27 -17.02 -43.41
N LYS A 377 10.96 -16.84 -43.65
CA LYS A 377 10.25 -17.47 -44.78
C LYS A 377 10.60 -16.82 -46.12
N LYS A 378 10.75 -15.49 -46.18
CA LYS A 378 11.19 -14.77 -47.40
C LYS A 378 12.66 -15.05 -47.73
N ALA A 379 13.56 -15.07 -46.74
CA ALA A 379 14.97 -15.39 -46.94
C ALA A 379 15.21 -16.85 -47.39
N LYS A 380 14.36 -17.81 -46.97
CA LYS A 380 14.38 -19.19 -47.49
C LYS A 380 13.80 -19.33 -48.90
N ALA A 381 12.84 -18.48 -49.28
CA ALA A 381 12.22 -18.52 -50.61
C ALA A 381 13.14 -17.95 -51.72
N GLY A 382 14.03 -17.01 -51.39
CA GLY A 382 14.98 -16.41 -52.34
C GLY A 382 16.22 -17.27 -52.68
N ARG A 383 16.42 -18.44 -52.05
CA ARG A 383 17.56 -19.34 -52.31
C ARG A 383 17.20 -20.61 -53.09
N ARG A 384 15.99 -20.68 -53.65
CA ARG A 384 15.51 -21.82 -54.46
C ARG A 384 15.19 -21.46 -55.92
N SER A 385 15.66 -20.30 -56.39
CA SER A 385 15.62 -19.96 -57.82
C SER A 385 17.01 -19.89 -58.40
#